data_AF-X1LVJ7-F1
#
_entry.id   AF-X1LVJ7-F1
#
_cell.length_a   1.000
_cell.length_b   1.000
_cell.length_c   1.000
_cell.angle_alpha   90.00
_cell.angle_beta   90.00
_cell.angle_gamma   90.00
#
_symmetry.space_group_name_H-M   'P 1'
#
loop_
_entity.id
_entity.type
_entity.pdbx_description
1 polymer ?
#
loop_
_entity_poly.entity_id
_entity_poly.type
_entity_poly.pdbx_seq_one_letter_code
_entity_poly.pdbx_strand_id
1 'polypeptide(L)'
;MLFLLLTLETPGHSPGSLCFYTSDVNKFKGNKISGIIFTGDLLFRGSIGRSDFPGGNQNLLFESIRKKIMHNKGINDNFIVCPGHMGLSTVGEERANNMFRKFFL
;
A
#
# COMPACT_ATOMS: atom_id res chain seq x y z
N MET A 1 -16.91 -3.03 20.58
CA MET A 1 -16.07 -3.49 19.44
C MET A 1 -15.21 -2.31 19.02
N LEU A 2 -13.89 -2.38 19.19
CA LEU A 2 -12.97 -1.32 18.79
C LEU A 2 -12.53 -1.58 17.35
N PHE A 3 -12.52 -0.53 16.53
CA PHE A 3 -11.97 -0.57 15.17
C PHE A 3 -10.71 0.27 15.17
N LEU A 4 -9.56 -0.38 14.97
CA LEU A 4 -8.27 0.30 14.95
C LEU A 4 -7.88 0.62 13.51
N LEU A 5 -7.51 1.87 13.28
CA LEU A 5 -6.87 2.34 12.06
C LEU A 5 -5.43 2.71 12.41
N LEU A 6 -4.48 1.91 11.92
CA LEU A 6 -3.06 2.06 12.21
C LEU A 6 -2.40 2.88 11.11
N THR A 7 -1.47 3.75 11.49
CA THR A 7 -0.75 4.64 10.57
C THR A 7 0.63 4.09 10.23
N LEU A 8 1.02 4.23 8.98
CA LEU A 8 2.36 3.94 8.47
C LEU A 8 2.91 5.19 7.79
N GLU A 9 4.05 5.68 8.26
CA GLU A 9 4.81 6.70 7.53
C GLU A 9 5.41 6.10 6.27
N THR A 10 5.09 6.70 5.13
CA THR A 10 5.44 6.18 3.81
C THR A 10 5.89 7.32 2.89
N PRO A 11 6.99 8.02 3.22
CA PRO A 11 7.49 9.11 2.39
C PRO A 11 7.93 8.60 1.01
N GLY A 12 7.92 9.51 0.03
CA GLY A 12 8.47 9.26 -1.30
C GLY A 12 7.69 9.93 -2.40
N HIS A 13 6.35 9.83 -2.39
CA HIS A 13 5.52 10.68 -3.24
C HIS A 13 5.56 12.13 -2.72
N SER A 14 5.36 12.29 -1.42
CA SER A 14 5.61 13.52 -0.66
C SER A 14 6.30 13.21 0.66
N PRO A 15 6.93 14.20 1.34
CA PRO A 15 7.58 13.99 2.63
C PRO A 15 6.62 13.53 3.74
N GLY A 16 5.37 13.99 3.69
CA GLY A 16 4.33 13.68 4.69
C GLY A 16 3.35 12.57 4.27
N SER A 17 3.70 11.77 3.27
CA SER A 17 2.83 10.69 2.79
C SER A 17 2.61 9.62 3.86
N LEU A 18 1.34 9.26 4.10
CA LEU A 18 0.92 8.24 5.07
C LEU A 18 0.08 7.16 4.39
N CYS A 19 0.21 5.93 4.86
CA CYS A 19 -0.75 4.86 4.64
C CYS A 19 -1.51 4.56 5.94
N PHE A 20 -2.75 4.09 5.80
CA PHE A 20 -3.57 3.66 6.92
C PHE A 20 -4.06 2.25 6.70
N TYR A 21 -4.04 1.37 7.71
CA TYR A 21 -4.54 0.01 7.55
C TYR A 21 -5.26 -0.53 8.78
N THR A 22 -6.06 -1.56 8.55
CA THR A 22 -6.85 -2.25 9.57
C THR A 22 -6.97 -3.73 9.21
N SER A 23 -6.81 -4.61 10.20
CA SER A 23 -6.76 -6.08 10.04
C SER A 23 -8.04 -6.80 10.47
N ASP A 24 -9.03 -6.08 11.02
CA ASP A 24 -10.26 -6.69 11.57
C ASP A 24 -11.43 -6.69 10.57
N VAL A 25 -11.12 -6.69 9.27
CA VAL A 25 -12.12 -6.78 8.20
C VAL A 25 -12.10 -8.19 7.65
N ASN A 26 -13.15 -8.96 7.91
CA ASN A 26 -13.21 -10.37 7.53
C ASN A 26 -13.84 -10.63 6.15
N LYS A 27 -14.58 -9.66 5.60
CA LYS A 27 -15.22 -9.75 4.28
C LYS A 27 -15.24 -8.42 3.55
N PHE A 28 -14.99 -8.45 2.25
CA PHE A 28 -15.19 -7.32 1.34
C PHE A 28 -15.87 -7.80 0.06
N LYS A 29 -17.02 -7.20 -0.29
CA LYS A 29 -17.87 -7.62 -1.42
C LYS A 29 -18.13 -9.14 -1.45
N GLY A 30 -18.37 -9.75 -0.29
CA GLY A 30 -18.63 -11.19 -0.15
C GLY A 30 -17.40 -12.10 -0.06
N ASN A 31 -16.19 -11.61 -0.39
CA ASN A 31 -14.96 -12.38 -0.34
C ASN A 31 -14.25 -12.25 1.01
N LYS A 32 -13.63 -13.33 1.49
CA LYS A 32 -12.82 -13.30 2.72
C LYS A 32 -11.52 -12.54 2.48
N ILE A 33 -11.25 -11.53 3.30
CA ILE A 33 -10.02 -10.72 3.24
C ILE A 33 -9.32 -10.72 4.60
N SER A 34 -8.06 -10.29 4.64
CA SER A 34 -7.30 -10.14 5.89
C SER A 34 -7.30 -8.72 6.44
N GLY A 35 -7.70 -7.74 5.63
CA GLY A 35 -7.72 -6.35 6.01
C GLY A 35 -7.73 -5.42 4.80
N ILE A 36 -7.72 -4.13 5.09
CA ILE A 36 -7.70 -3.07 4.08
C ILE A 36 -6.54 -2.14 4.40
N ILE A 37 -5.79 -1.72 3.38
CA ILE A 37 -4.79 -0.66 3.45
C ILE A 37 -5.13 0.45 2.45
N PHE A 38 -5.21 1.67 2.95
CA PHE A 38 -5.32 2.90 2.18
C PHE A 38 -3.93 3.42 1.89
N THR A 39 -3.52 3.41 0.62
CA THR A 39 -2.14 3.68 0.22
C THR A 39 -1.91 5.09 -0.30
N GLY A 40 -2.97 5.90 -0.43
CA GLY A 40 -2.89 7.23 -1.05
C GLY A 40 -2.17 7.14 -2.39
N ASP A 41 -1.18 8.02 -2.59
CA ASP A 41 -0.35 8.05 -3.79
C ASP A 41 0.98 7.29 -3.65
N LEU A 42 1.07 6.31 -2.75
CA LEU A 42 2.26 5.45 -2.65
C LEU A 42 2.23 4.30 -3.68
N LEU A 43 1.24 3.42 -3.56
CA LEU A 43 1.10 2.18 -4.33
C LEU A 43 -0.27 2.16 -5.00
N PHE A 44 -0.28 1.96 -6.31
CA PHE A 44 -1.48 1.89 -7.14
C PHE A 44 -1.62 0.50 -7.75
N ARG A 45 -2.81 0.20 -8.30
CA ARG A 45 -3.00 -1.02 -9.08
C ARG A 45 -2.07 -1.07 -10.28
N GLY A 46 -1.07 -1.96 -10.22
CA GLY A 46 -0.08 -2.16 -11.27
C GLY A 46 0.96 -1.04 -11.44
N SER A 47 0.94 -0.01 -10.58
CA SER A 47 1.80 1.18 -10.70
C SER A 47 2.16 1.76 -9.32
N ILE A 48 2.82 2.93 -9.29
CA ILE A 48 3.22 3.65 -8.08
C ILE A 48 3.00 5.16 -8.25
N GLY A 49 3.06 5.89 -7.14
CA GLY A 49 3.12 7.35 -7.14
C GLY A 49 4.30 7.92 -7.93
N ARG A 50 4.10 9.11 -8.50
CA ARG A 50 5.21 9.91 -9.02
C ARG A 50 6.02 10.51 -7.86
N SER A 51 7.30 10.81 -8.09
CA SER A 51 8.22 11.30 -7.06
C SER A 51 9.19 12.38 -7.59
N ASP A 52 8.84 13.00 -8.71
CA ASP A 52 9.65 13.95 -9.47
C ASP A 52 9.29 15.43 -9.20
N PHE A 53 8.28 15.69 -8.35
CA PHE A 53 7.98 17.03 -7.83
C PHE A 53 8.85 17.37 -6.61
N PRO A 54 8.97 18.66 -6.23
CA PRO A 54 9.68 19.06 -5.02
C PRO A 54 9.21 18.29 -3.77
N GLY A 55 10.16 17.72 -3.04
CA GLY A 55 9.90 16.86 -1.88
C GLY A 55 9.61 15.39 -2.19
N GLY A 56 9.44 15.03 -3.48
CA GLY A 56 9.40 13.64 -3.92
C GLY A 56 10.78 12.99 -3.91
N ASN A 57 10.82 11.68 -3.63
CA ASN A 57 12.02 10.86 -3.65
C ASN A 57 11.68 9.41 -4.01
N GLN A 58 12.12 8.96 -5.19
CA GLN A 58 11.79 7.65 -5.73
C GLN A 58 12.37 6.49 -4.90
N ASN A 59 13.59 6.65 -4.37
CA ASN A 59 14.22 5.61 -3.55
C ASN A 59 13.47 5.42 -2.23
N LEU A 60 13.06 6.52 -1.58
CA LEU A 60 12.22 6.47 -0.38
C LEU A 60 10.84 5.89 -0.69
N LEU A 61 10.27 6.19 -1.85
CA LEU A 61 8.99 5.61 -2.27
C LEU A 61 9.08 4.08 -2.35
N PHE A 62 10.10 3.55 -3.04
CA PHE A 62 10.31 2.10 -3.14
C PHE A 62 10.62 1.47 -1.77
N GLU A 63 11.42 2.14 -0.95
CA GLU A 63 11.73 1.68 0.40
C GLU A 63 10.49 1.61 1.31
N SER A 64 9.62 2.62 1.21
CA SER A 64 8.33 2.67 1.91
C SER A 64 7.45 1.49 1.51
N ILE A 65 7.27 1.24 0.21
CA ILE A 65 6.49 0.09 -0.28
C ILE A 65 7.10 -1.23 0.24
N ARG A 66 8.41 -1.39 0.11
CA ARG A 66 9.13 -2.60 0.52
C ARG A 66 8.94 -2.89 2.01
N LYS A 67 9.28 -1.94 2.86
CA LYS A 67 9.32 -2.14 4.32
C LYS A 67 7.94 -2.11 4.96
N LYS A 68 7.05 -1.22 4.51
CA LYS A 68 5.78 -0.94 5.21
C LYS A 68 4.63 -1.78 4.70
N ILE A 69 4.69 -2.26 3.45
CA ILE A 69 3.63 -3.08 2.84
C ILE A 69 4.15 -4.49 2.55
N MET A 70 5.16 -4.63 1.67
CA MET A 70 5.52 -5.94 1.10
C MET A 70 6.16 -6.90 2.11
N HIS A 71 6.91 -6.39 3.09
CA HIS A 71 7.59 -7.17 4.13
C HIS A 71 7.03 -6.94 5.54
N ASN A 72 5.86 -6.30 5.64
CA ASN A 72 5.20 -6.05 6.91
C ASN A 72 4.45 -7.31 7.38
N LYS A 73 4.82 -7.85 8.55
CA LYS A 73 4.20 -9.07 9.11
C LYS A 73 2.71 -8.94 9.40
N GLY A 74 2.21 -7.72 9.61
CA GLY A 74 0.78 -7.45 9.83
C GLY A 74 -0.05 -7.33 8.54
N ILE A 75 0.61 -7.33 7.37
CA ILE A 75 -0.04 -7.15 6.07
C ILE A 75 0.35 -8.33 5.17
N ASN A 76 -0.62 -9.18 4.88
CA ASN A 76 -0.43 -10.34 4.00
C ASN A 76 -1.02 -10.08 2.60
N ASP A 77 -0.84 -11.04 1.70
CA ASP A 77 -1.24 -10.91 0.29
C ASP A 77 -2.76 -10.75 0.07
N ASN A 78 -3.59 -11.11 1.06
CA ASN A 78 -5.06 -10.98 1.01
C ASN A 78 -5.58 -9.66 1.61
N PHE A 79 -4.70 -8.68 1.83
CA PHE A 79 -5.10 -7.30 2.10
C PHE A 79 -5.56 -6.61 0.82
N ILE A 80 -6.69 -5.91 0.91
CA ILE A 80 -7.16 -5.02 -0.17
C ILE A 80 -6.33 -3.74 -0.14
N VAL A 81 -5.80 -3.36 -1.30
CA VAL A 81 -5.14 -2.07 -1.53
C VAL A 81 -6.19 -1.10 -2.06
N CYS A 82 -6.41 -0.03 -1.30
CA CYS A 82 -7.26 1.11 -1.62
C CYS A 82 -6.39 2.32 -1.96
N PRO A 83 -6.01 2.50 -3.23
CA PRO A 83 -5.19 3.64 -3.64
C PRO A 83 -5.97 4.95 -3.69
N GLY A 84 -5.25 6.08 -3.74
CA GLY A 84 -5.83 7.39 -4.04
C GLY A 84 -6.36 7.48 -5.48
N HIS A 85 -5.75 6.75 -6.41
CA HIS A 85 -6.07 6.72 -7.84
C HIS A 85 -6.05 5.30 -8.40
N MET A 86 -6.63 5.11 -9.60
CA MET A 86 -6.81 3.79 -10.24
C MET A 86 -7.81 2.90 -9.49
N GLY A 87 -7.88 1.61 -9.86
CA GLY A 87 -8.78 0.63 -9.24
C GLY A 87 -8.18 -0.04 -8.00
N LEU A 88 -9.04 -0.73 -7.23
CA LEU A 88 -8.62 -1.59 -6.13
C LEU A 88 -7.79 -2.78 -6.64
N SER A 89 -6.88 -3.26 -5.80
CA SER A 89 -6.14 -4.51 -5.99
C SER A 89 -5.88 -5.20 -4.64
N THR A 90 -5.05 -6.23 -4.63
CA THR A 90 -4.53 -6.85 -3.40
C THR A 90 -3.02 -6.72 -3.27
N VAL A 91 -2.50 -6.85 -2.04
CA VAL A 91 -1.03 -6.89 -1.83
C VAL A 91 -0.39 -8.02 -2.63
N GLY A 92 -1.05 -9.18 -2.73
CA GLY A 92 -0.60 -10.30 -3.54
C GLY A 92 -0.59 -10.00 -5.04
N GLU A 93 -1.61 -9.30 -5.55
CA GLU A 93 -1.66 -8.85 -6.94
C GLU A 93 -0.51 -7.88 -7.25
N GLU A 94 -0.23 -6.92 -6.37
CA GLU A 94 0.88 -5.99 -6.56
C GLU A 94 2.24 -6.68 -6.46
N ARG A 95 2.39 -7.65 -5.55
CA ARG A 95 3.58 -8.49 -5.48
C ARG A 95 3.78 -9.31 -6.76
N ALA A 96 2.72 -9.82 -7.36
CA ALA A 96 2.81 -10.65 -8.56
C ALA A 96 3.01 -9.83 -9.83
N ASN A 97 2.27 -8.72 -10.00
CA ASN A 97 2.02 -8.13 -11.31
C ASN A 97 2.39 -6.64 -11.43
N ASN A 98 2.77 -5.96 -10.35
CA ASN A 98 3.10 -4.54 -10.44
C ASN A 98 4.31 -4.31 -11.34
N MET A 99 4.22 -3.34 -12.27
CA MET A 99 5.29 -3.03 -13.23
C MET A 99 6.62 -2.63 -12.57
N PHE A 100 6.56 -2.14 -11.33
CA PHE A 100 7.72 -1.69 -10.56
C PHE A 100 8.18 -2.71 -9.50
N ARG A 101 7.60 -3.91 -9.44
CA ARG A 101 7.85 -4.89 -8.36
C ARG A 101 9.31 -5.21 -8.11
N LYS A 102 10.15 -5.22 -9.16
CA LYS A 102 11.60 -5.48 -9.06
C LYS A 102 12.37 -4.45 -8.21
N PHE A 103 11.78 -3.29 -7.93
CA PHE A 103 12.41 -2.22 -7.14
C PHE A 103 12.03 -2.24 -5.67
N PHE A 104 10.96 -2.95 -5.28
CA PHE A 104 10.42 -2.91 -3.92
C PHE A 104 10.11 -4.30 -3.31
N LEU A 105 10.35 -5.39 -4.04
CA LEU A 105 10.36 -6.74 -3.47
C LEU A 105 11.75 -7.10 -2.97
#